data_AF-A0A829CI83-F1
#
_entry.id   AF-A0A829CI83-F1
#
_cell.length_a   1.000
_cell.length_b   1.000
_cell.length_c   1.000
_cell.angle_alpha   90.00
_cell.angle_beta   90.00
_cell.angle_gamma   90.00
#
_symmetry.space_group_name_H-M   'P 1'
#
loop_
_entity.id
_entity.type
_entity.pdbx_description
1 polymer ?
#
loop_
_entity_poly.entity_id
_entity_poly.type
_entity_poly.pdbx_seq_one_letter_code
_entity_poly.pdbx_strand_id
1 'polypeptide(L)'
;MDQIGADLAEAVERHLTEYGVRVLGGLSALNSAHPESLDLEIDAHPLTITALYLPHLSATAALQAWDTAGAGSPLLVVGPRLHPSSAETLRARGLWYIDGAGNAYLRHQGGLLIDVRGRRSAVSAQPGTLGDGLHSDGPRNPFTPKRAQVVCVLLDAPQLVDAPLRAIAASAGVSVGMAKETMDTLRTTGFFEHLGSRRRLVRTDELLDLWAAAYPGGLGRANKLLVASGDIHTWSAPDGLAVAVSGEQALPDEIRNPESLMLYVDTPAPGLPADLLIHNRWHRDPHGSIVIRKLFWRNLPDEQPGLAPTALIYADLLASREPRQVEVAHLMRRQDERLARL
;
A
#
# COMPACT_ATOMS: atom_id res chain seq x y z
N MET A 1 16.42 -4.95 -18.74
CA MET A 1 16.81 -3.56 -18.44
C MET A 1 15.83 -2.72 -19.20
N ASP A 2 14.90 -2.15 -18.47
CA ASP A 2 13.76 -1.48 -19.10
C ASP A 2 14.12 -0.02 -19.27
N GLN A 3 14.01 0.45 -20.51
CA GLN A 3 14.11 1.86 -20.86
C GLN A 3 12.74 2.50 -20.75
N ILE A 4 12.71 3.81 -20.50
CA ILE A 4 11.46 4.55 -20.55
C ILE A 4 10.84 4.46 -21.96
N GLY A 5 9.55 4.15 -22.04
CA GLY A 5 8.84 4.15 -23.31
C GLY A 5 8.68 5.57 -23.86
N ALA A 6 8.72 5.74 -25.19
CA ALA A 6 8.62 7.03 -25.86
C ALA A 6 7.36 7.82 -25.44
N ASP A 7 6.21 7.16 -25.38
CA ASP A 7 4.93 7.79 -24.98
C ASP A 7 4.97 8.36 -23.55
N LEU A 8 5.63 7.64 -22.63
CA LEU A 8 5.76 8.07 -21.24
C LEU A 8 6.76 9.22 -21.11
N ALA A 9 7.89 9.13 -21.81
CA ALA A 9 8.89 10.20 -21.86
C ALA A 9 8.27 11.51 -22.37
N GLU A 10 7.57 11.46 -23.51
CA GLU A 10 6.90 12.62 -24.09
C GLU A 10 5.81 13.19 -23.17
N ALA A 11 5.02 12.32 -22.53
CA ALA A 11 3.99 12.76 -21.58
C ALA A 11 4.57 13.47 -20.36
N VAL A 12 5.65 12.94 -19.80
CA VAL A 12 6.33 13.52 -18.64
C VAL A 12 7.00 14.84 -19.02
N GLU A 13 7.70 14.92 -20.15
CA GLU A 13 8.31 16.17 -20.64
C GLU A 13 7.29 17.27 -20.84
N ARG A 14 6.13 16.94 -21.42
CA ARG A 14 5.02 17.87 -21.57
C ARG A 14 4.53 18.39 -20.23
N HIS A 15 4.35 17.52 -19.22
CA HIS A 15 3.95 17.95 -17.88
C HIS A 15 5.01 18.78 -17.17
N LEU A 16 6.30 18.43 -17.28
CA LEU A 16 7.39 19.25 -16.76
C LEU A 16 7.38 20.64 -17.39
N THR A 17 7.16 20.72 -18.70
CA THR A 17 7.06 21.99 -19.42
C THR A 17 5.87 22.82 -18.95
N GLU A 18 4.70 22.21 -18.73
CA GLU A 18 3.53 22.87 -18.10
C GLU A 18 3.87 23.44 -16.70
N TYR A 19 4.84 22.83 -16.02
CA TYR A 19 5.30 23.20 -14.68
C TYR A 19 6.46 24.20 -14.71
N GLY A 20 6.86 24.71 -15.89
CA GLY A 20 7.99 25.63 -16.02
C GLY A 20 9.36 24.98 -15.89
N VAL A 21 9.43 23.64 -16.05
CA VAL A 21 10.66 22.86 -16.03
C VAL A 21 10.93 22.33 -17.45
N ARG A 22 12.00 22.79 -18.08
CA ARG A 22 12.38 22.34 -19.43
C ARG A 22 13.46 21.27 -19.34
N VAL A 23 13.22 20.11 -19.94
CA VAL A 23 14.21 19.03 -20.02
C VAL A 23 15.16 19.29 -21.17
N LEU A 24 16.47 19.25 -20.92
CA LEU A 24 17.51 19.40 -21.94
C LEU A 24 18.03 18.02 -22.34
N GLY A 25 17.89 17.64 -23.61
CA GLY A 25 18.31 16.32 -24.12
C GLY A 25 17.24 15.21 -24.04
N GLY A 26 16.08 15.51 -23.45
CA GLY A 26 14.93 14.59 -23.34
C GLY A 26 15.10 13.51 -22.28
N LEU A 27 14.05 12.70 -22.09
CA LEU A 27 14.01 11.63 -21.08
C LEU A 27 14.30 10.24 -21.65
N SER A 28 14.42 10.09 -22.96
CA SER A 28 14.54 8.79 -23.66
C SER A 28 15.72 7.93 -23.20
N ALA A 29 16.75 8.53 -22.61
CA ALA A 29 17.92 7.83 -22.09
C ALA A 29 17.68 7.18 -20.71
N LEU A 30 16.61 7.55 -20.01
CA LEU A 30 16.33 7.02 -18.68
C LEU A 30 16.06 5.51 -18.73
N ASN A 31 16.69 4.80 -17.79
CA ASN A 31 16.56 3.37 -17.63
C ASN A 31 16.33 3.01 -16.16
N SER A 32 16.04 1.74 -15.93
CA SER A 32 15.74 1.17 -14.61
C SER A 32 16.94 0.61 -13.86
N ALA A 33 18.13 0.63 -14.45
CA ALA A 33 19.32 0.02 -13.87
C ALA A 33 20.16 1.02 -13.08
N HIS A 34 20.41 2.22 -13.62
CA HIS A 34 21.27 3.21 -12.97
C HIS A 34 20.70 4.62 -13.15
N PRO A 35 20.81 5.50 -12.13
CA PRO A 35 20.45 6.91 -12.29
C PRO A 35 21.32 7.56 -13.35
N GLU A 36 20.68 8.31 -14.26
CA GLU A 36 21.33 9.07 -15.32
C GLU A 36 21.37 10.55 -14.96
N SER A 37 22.39 11.26 -15.46
CA SER A 37 22.43 12.72 -15.35
C SER A 37 21.34 13.32 -16.23
N LEU A 38 20.57 14.25 -15.66
CA LEU A 38 19.50 14.95 -16.36
C LEU A 38 19.65 16.45 -16.18
N ASP A 39 19.81 17.15 -17.30
CA ASP A 39 19.89 18.60 -17.32
C ASP A 39 18.49 19.20 -17.47
N LEU A 40 18.14 20.05 -16.53
CA LEU A 40 16.89 20.79 -16.49
C LEU A 40 17.18 22.29 -16.59
N GLU A 41 16.24 23.03 -17.14
CA GLU A 41 16.19 24.48 -17.04
C GLU A 41 14.93 24.88 -16.28
N ILE A 42 15.12 25.62 -15.19
CA ILE A 42 14.07 26.09 -14.28
C ILE A 42 14.21 27.61 -14.20
N ASP A 43 13.18 28.36 -14.60
CA ASP A 43 13.21 29.83 -14.61
C ASP A 43 14.47 30.40 -15.30
N ALA A 44 14.87 29.82 -16.44
CA ALA A 44 16.09 30.13 -17.19
C ALA A 44 17.43 29.84 -16.47
N HIS A 45 17.40 29.14 -15.34
CA HIS A 45 18.60 28.66 -14.64
C HIS A 45 18.82 27.17 -14.92
N PRO A 46 20.00 26.78 -15.40
CA PRO A 46 20.32 25.37 -15.59
C PRO A 46 20.53 24.68 -14.23
N LEU A 47 19.98 23.48 -14.11
CA LEU A 47 20.13 22.59 -12.95
C LEU A 47 20.37 21.17 -13.45
N THR A 48 21.51 20.60 -13.08
CA THR A 48 21.80 19.18 -13.32
C THR A 48 21.37 18.37 -12.11
N ILE A 49 20.48 17.41 -12.33
CA ILE A 49 20.03 16.44 -11.33
C ILE A 49 20.37 15.02 -11.78
N THR A 50 20.11 14.04 -10.91
CA THR A 50 20.03 12.63 -11.31
C THR A 50 18.59 12.22 -11.52
N ALA A 51 18.33 11.37 -12.50
CA ALA A 51 17.00 10.84 -12.75
C ALA A 51 17.04 9.34 -13.02
N LEU A 52 16.00 8.63 -12.57
CA LEU A 52 15.86 7.19 -12.75
C LEU A 52 14.46 6.84 -13.23
N TYR A 53 14.37 5.98 -14.24
CA TYR A 53 13.11 5.42 -14.66
C TYR A 53 12.75 4.20 -13.80
N LEU A 54 11.61 4.26 -13.13
CA LEU A 54 11.04 3.14 -12.39
C LEU A 54 9.81 2.61 -13.15
N PRO A 55 9.90 1.43 -13.81
CA PRO A 55 8.75 0.83 -14.50
C PRO A 55 7.60 0.53 -13.53
N HIS A 56 7.96 0.27 -12.27
CA HIS A 56 7.05 0.12 -11.13
C HIS A 56 7.39 1.18 -10.08
N LEU A 57 6.86 2.39 -10.29
CA LEU A 57 7.13 3.53 -9.42
C LEU A 57 6.40 3.38 -8.07
N SER A 58 7.13 2.90 -7.06
CA SER A 58 6.67 2.75 -5.68
C SER A 58 7.57 3.53 -4.70
N ALA A 59 7.13 3.66 -3.45
CA ALA A 59 7.96 4.29 -2.41
C ALA A 59 9.23 3.47 -2.15
N THR A 60 9.11 2.15 -2.07
CA THR A 60 10.23 1.25 -1.78
C THR A 60 11.30 1.31 -2.86
N ALA A 61 10.91 1.16 -4.13
CA ALA A 61 11.85 1.20 -5.25
C ALA A 61 12.56 2.56 -5.35
N ALA A 62 11.83 3.65 -5.11
CA ALA A 62 12.40 4.98 -5.11
C ALA A 62 13.34 5.25 -3.92
N LEU A 63 13.03 4.74 -2.72
CA LEU A 63 13.92 4.86 -1.56
C LEU A 63 15.21 4.04 -1.74
N GLN A 64 15.12 2.82 -2.28
CA GLN A 64 16.30 2.02 -2.63
C GLN A 64 17.20 2.72 -3.66
N ALA A 65 16.59 3.32 -4.69
CA ALA A 65 17.32 4.12 -5.67
C ALA A 65 18.01 5.33 -5.03
N TRP A 66 17.34 5.99 -4.08
CA TRP A 66 17.88 7.15 -3.38
C TRP A 66 19.07 6.80 -2.49
N ASP A 67 19.01 5.69 -1.76
CA ASP A 67 20.12 5.19 -0.94
C ASP A 67 21.36 4.85 -1.80
N THR A 68 21.13 4.40 -3.04
CA THR A 68 22.20 4.01 -3.98
C THR A 68 22.80 5.20 -4.73
N ALA A 69 22.01 6.26 -4.98
CA ALA A 69 22.40 7.41 -5.81
C ALA A 69 23.48 8.32 -5.18
N GLY A 70 23.80 8.16 -3.89
CA GLY A 70 24.85 8.92 -3.20
C GLY A 70 24.46 10.35 -2.85
N ALA A 71 25.11 10.91 -1.82
CA ALA A 71 24.82 12.24 -1.31
C ALA A 71 25.50 13.34 -2.15
N GLY A 72 24.73 14.12 -2.92
CA GLY A 72 25.27 15.32 -3.58
C GLY A 72 24.35 16.00 -4.60
N SER A 73 23.42 15.28 -5.24
CA SER A 73 22.50 15.83 -6.24
C SER A 73 21.06 15.33 -6.02
N PRO A 74 20.01 16.14 -6.27
CA PRO A 74 18.63 15.67 -6.20
C PRO A 74 18.39 14.47 -7.13
N LEU A 75 17.58 13.51 -6.67
CA LEU A 75 17.13 12.38 -7.46
C LEU A 75 15.66 12.58 -7.86
N LEU A 76 15.38 12.56 -9.16
CA LEU A 76 14.04 12.52 -9.75
C LEU A 76 13.70 11.10 -10.20
N VAL A 77 12.68 10.50 -9.59
CA VAL A 77 12.13 9.22 -10.07
C VAL A 77 10.97 9.46 -11.02
N VAL A 78 11.01 8.81 -12.19
CA VAL A 78 10.01 8.91 -13.25
C VAL A 78 9.37 7.56 -13.46
N GLY A 79 8.04 7.52 -13.61
CA GLY A 79 7.35 6.26 -13.86
C GLY A 79 5.92 6.42 -14.37
N PRO A 80 5.27 5.32 -14.76
CA PRO A 80 3.96 5.38 -15.40
C PRO A 80 2.87 5.92 -14.45
N ARG A 81 2.90 5.53 -13.18
CA ARG A 81 1.92 5.96 -12.17
C ARG A 81 2.52 5.87 -10.78
N LEU A 82 2.28 6.89 -9.95
CA LEU A 82 2.60 6.85 -8.52
C LEU A 82 1.31 6.88 -7.70
N HIS A 83 1.18 5.95 -6.76
CA HIS A 83 0.01 5.90 -5.88
C HIS A 83 0.07 7.02 -4.83
N PRO A 84 -1.08 7.63 -4.42
CA PRO A 84 -1.10 8.78 -3.51
C PRO A 84 -0.38 8.59 -2.16
N SER A 85 -0.37 7.38 -1.63
CA SER A 85 0.35 7.03 -0.40
C SER A 85 1.86 6.97 -0.59
N SER A 86 2.34 6.36 -1.68
CA SER A 86 3.76 6.31 -2.02
C SER A 86 4.26 7.72 -2.31
N ALA A 87 3.43 8.53 -2.96
CA ALA A 87 3.66 9.96 -3.09
C ALA A 87 3.76 10.67 -1.73
N GLU A 88 2.96 10.30 -0.73
CA GLU A 88 3.08 10.85 0.63
C GLU A 88 4.40 10.47 1.30
N THR A 89 4.82 9.20 1.19
CA THR A 89 6.12 8.74 1.68
C THR A 89 7.28 9.48 1.00
N LEU A 90 7.24 9.62 -0.33
CA LEU A 90 8.27 10.31 -1.12
C LEU A 90 8.37 11.79 -0.74
N ARG A 91 7.22 12.47 -0.59
CA ARG A 91 7.15 13.86 -0.12
C ARG A 91 7.75 14.03 1.26
N ALA A 92 7.43 13.14 2.20
CA ALA A 92 7.96 13.21 3.57
C ALA A 92 9.48 13.08 3.62
N ARG A 93 10.08 12.42 2.61
CA ARG A 93 11.53 12.22 2.48
C ARG A 93 12.21 13.24 1.57
N GLY A 94 11.46 14.14 0.94
CA GLY A 94 12.01 15.16 0.02
C GLY A 94 12.48 14.61 -1.33
N LEU A 95 12.07 13.39 -1.71
CA LEU A 95 12.47 12.74 -2.95
C LEU A 95 11.58 13.21 -4.11
N TRP A 96 12.19 13.63 -5.21
CA TRP A 96 11.46 14.21 -6.33
C TRP A 96 10.82 13.12 -7.18
N TYR A 97 9.57 13.33 -7.61
CA TYR A 97 8.90 12.40 -8.51
C TYR A 97 8.05 13.10 -9.56
N ILE A 98 7.80 12.40 -10.67
CA ILE A 98 6.72 12.70 -11.59
C ILE A 98 6.18 11.42 -12.22
N ASP A 99 4.85 11.33 -12.33
CA ASP A 99 4.17 10.24 -13.02
C ASP A 99 3.63 10.64 -14.41
N GLY A 100 3.28 9.66 -15.23
CA GLY A 100 2.76 9.87 -16.59
C GLY A 100 1.42 10.61 -16.69
N ALA A 101 0.73 10.86 -15.57
CA ALA A 101 -0.47 11.71 -15.54
C ALA A 101 -0.17 13.14 -15.06
N GLY A 102 1.09 13.44 -14.73
CA GLY A 102 1.51 14.72 -14.19
C GLY A 102 1.28 14.88 -12.69
N ASN A 103 1.09 13.80 -11.92
CA ASN A 103 1.27 13.96 -10.47
C ASN A 103 2.76 14.10 -10.22
N ALA A 104 3.16 15.18 -9.57
CA ALA A 104 4.56 15.52 -9.40
C ALA A 104 4.83 16.11 -8.02
N TYR A 105 6.01 15.84 -7.51
CA TYR A 105 6.61 16.54 -6.39
C TYR A 105 8.05 16.89 -6.73
N LEU A 106 8.41 18.16 -6.77
CA LEU A 106 9.79 18.63 -6.93
C LEU A 106 10.05 19.75 -5.93
N ARG A 107 11.28 19.87 -5.41
CA ARG A 107 11.66 21.07 -4.66
C ARG A 107 13.15 21.33 -4.61
N HIS A 108 13.52 22.58 -4.89
CA HIS A 108 14.87 23.13 -4.81
C HIS A 108 14.86 24.38 -3.89
N GLN A 109 15.62 24.35 -2.77
CA GLN A 109 15.53 25.38 -1.72
C GLN A 109 16.40 26.61 -2.00
N GLY A 110 15.71 27.68 -2.38
CA GLY A 110 16.19 28.88 -3.09
C GLY A 110 15.22 29.27 -4.23
N GLY A 111 14.30 28.36 -4.57
CA GLY A 111 13.31 28.35 -5.68
C GLY A 111 13.68 27.18 -6.61
N LEU A 112 12.86 26.20 -6.99
CA LEU A 112 11.44 25.99 -7.30
C LEU A 112 10.78 24.94 -6.36
N LEU A 113 9.45 24.87 -6.26
CA LEU A 113 8.73 23.80 -5.53
C LEU A 113 7.41 23.49 -6.24
N ILE A 114 7.19 22.25 -6.71
CA ILE A 114 5.94 21.89 -7.40
C ILE A 114 5.37 20.62 -6.83
N ASP A 115 4.12 20.69 -6.38
CA ASP A 115 3.33 19.59 -5.81
C ASP A 115 1.93 19.59 -6.46
N VAL A 116 1.78 18.80 -7.53
CA VAL A 116 0.54 18.65 -8.31
C VAL A 116 -0.07 17.30 -8.01
N ARG A 117 -1.35 17.28 -7.64
CA ARG A 117 -2.04 16.10 -7.12
C ARG A 117 -3.36 15.83 -7.83
N GLY A 118 -3.77 14.57 -7.79
CA GLY A 118 -5.11 14.14 -8.20
C GLY A 118 -5.33 14.10 -9.72
N ARG A 119 -4.30 14.30 -10.54
CA ARG A 119 -4.42 14.16 -11.99
C ARG A 119 -4.63 12.69 -12.36
N ARG A 120 -5.62 12.47 -13.22
CA ARG A 120 -5.95 11.18 -13.84
C ARG A 120 -5.63 11.31 -15.33
N SER A 121 -5.03 10.28 -15.92
CA SER A 121 -4.63 10.33 -17.32
C SER A 121 -5.84 10.59 -18.23
N ALA A 122 -5.66 11.42 -19.26
CA ALA A 122 -6.70 11.81 -20.23
C ALA A 122 -7.28 10.61 -21.01
N VAL A 123 -6.57 9.47 -21.05
CA VAL A 123 -7.08 8.21 -21.61
C VAL A 123 -8.31 7.68 -20.85
N SER A 124 -8.57 8.17 -19.63
CA SER A 124 -9.73 7.79 -18.80
C SER A 124 -10.91 8.75 -18.89
N ALA A 125 -10.87 9.79 -19.73
CA ALA A 125 -11.93 10.79 -19.82
C ALA A 125 -12.63 10.77 -21.20
N GLN A 126 -13.53 9.80 -21.39
CA GLN A 126 -14.63 9.93 -22.33
C GLN A 126 -15.94 9.99 -21.55
N PRO A 127 -16.76 11.05 -21.71
CA PRO A 127 -18.04 11.18 -21.01
C PRO A 127 -19.16 10.46 -21.78
N GLY A 128 -19.82 9.50 -21.13
CA GLY A 128 -20.97 8.79 -21.67
C GLY A 128 -22.01 8.49 -20.59
N THR A 129 -23.02 9.37 -20.54
CA THR A 129 -24.43 9.18 -20.15
C THR A 129 -24.86 8.00 -19.26
N LEU A 130 -25.48 8.38 -18.13
CA LEU A 130 -26.57 7.72 -17.39
C LEU A 130 -27.11 6.40 -17.97
N GLY A 131 -26.93 5.31 -17.22
CA GLY A 131 -27.57 4.02 -17.43
C GLY A 131 -27.20 3.04 -16.32
N ASP A 132 -28.22 2.60 -15.58
CA ASP A 132 -28.15 1.59 -14.52
C ASP A 132 -27.75 0.21 -15.11
N GLY A 133 -26.89 -0.54 -14.42
CA GLY A 133 -26.55 -1.92 -14.74
C GLY A 133 -25.23 -2.17 -15.52
N LEU A 134 -24.39 -3.03 -14.90
CA LEU A 134 -23.37 -3.92 -15.49
C LEU A 134 -22.29 -3.34 -16.44
N HIS A 135 -21.03 -3.56 -16.03
CA HIS A 135 -19.78 -3.46 -16.81
C HIS A 135 -19.31 -2.05 -17.20
N SER A 136 -18.67 -1.34 -16.26
CA SER A 136 -17.72 -0.27 -16.61
C SER A 136 -16.30 -0.84 -16.76
N ASP A 137 -15.74 -0.62 -17.95
CA ASP A 137 -14.46 -1.13 -18.45
C ASP A 137 -13.31 -0.15 -18.12
N GLY A 138 -13.14 0.12 -16.83
CA GLY A 138 -11.97 0.81 -16.27
C GLY A 138 -11.29 -0.06 -15.21
N PRO A 139 -10.00 0.16 -14.88
CA PRO A 139 -9.33 -0.61 -13.82
C PRO A 139 -10.06 -0.34 -12.50
N ARG A 140 -10.86 -1.31 -12.05
CA ARG A 140 -11.59 -1.21 -10.78
C ARG A 140 -10.56 -1.16 -9.65
N ASN A 141 -10.77 -0.31 -8.64
CA ASN A 141 -9.86 -0.23 -7.50
C ASN A 141 -9.72 -1.62 -6.82
N PRO A 142 -8.52 -2.22 -6.75
CA PRO A 142 -8.34 -3.52 -6.09
C PRO A 142 -8.44 -3.46 -4.57
N PHE A 143 -8.51 -2.27 -3.98
CA PHE A 143 -8.40 -2.05 -2.52
C PHE A 143 -9.68 -1.48 -1.89
N THR A 144 -10.86 -1.70 -2.49
CA THR A 144 -12.11 -1.51 -1.73
C THR A 144 -12.13 -2.47 -0.53
N PRO A 145 -12.84 -2.19 0.58
CA PRO A 145 -12.70 -2.97 1.82
C PRO A 145 -12.82 -4.49 1.63
N LYS A 146 -13.80 -4.97 0.87
CA LYS A 146 -14.00 -6.40 0.60
C LYS A 146 -12.92 -7.00 -0.31
N ARG A 147 -12.43 -6.26 -1.30
CA ARG A 147 -11.33 -6.72 -2.15
C ARG A 147 -10.01 -6.71 -1.39
N ALA A 148 -9.78 -5.72 -0.54
CA ALA A 148 -8.63 -5.65 0.34
C ALA A 148 -8.57 -6.83 1.33
N GLN A 149 -9.70 -7.41 1.75
CA GLN A 149 -9.71 -8.67 2.51
C GLN A 149 -9.12 -9.83 1.70
N VAL A 150 -9.51 -9.94 0.43
CA VAL A 150 -8.99 -10.96 -0.49
C VAL A 150 -7.51 -10.73 -0.78
N VAL A 151 -7.09 -9.49 -1.04
CA VAL A 151 -5.67 -9.16 -1.25
C VAL A 151 -4.85 -9.48 0.00
N CYS A 152 -5.34 -9.19 1.20
CA CYS A 152 -4.66 -9.52 2.46
C CYS A 152 -4.34 -11.02 2.56
N VAL A 153 -5.34 -11.88 2.30
CA VAL A 153 -5.12 -13.34 2.42
C VAL A 153 -4.21 -13.88 1.32
N LEU A 154 -4.20 -13.27 0.14
CA LEU A 154 -3.30 -13.64 -0.96
C LEU A 154 -1.87 -13.18 -0.71
N LEU A 155 -1.67 -12.02 -0.08
CA LEU A 155 -0.35 -11.55 0.35
C LEU A 155 0.22 -12.44 1.46
N ASP A 156 -0.62 -12.86 2.40
CA ASP A 156 -0.19 -13.69 3.52
C ASP A 156 0.00 -15.17 3.16
N ALA A 157 -0.82 -15.67 2.23
CA ALA A 157 -0.74 -17.03 1.69
C ALA A 157 -0.81 -17.04 0.15
N PRO A 158 0.31 -16.72 -0.55
CA PRO A 158 0.36 -16.63 -2.01
C PRO A 158 -0.09 -17.90 -2.74
N GLN A 159 0.09 -19.08 -2.14
CA GLN A 159 -0.38 -20.37 -2.65
C GLN A 159 -1.90 -20.44 -2.82
N LEU A 160 -2.69 -19.62 -2.10
CA LEU A 160 -4.13 -19.54 -2.27
C LEU A 160 -4.53 -19.02 -3.66
N VAL A 161 -3.62 -18.36 -4.37
CA VAL A 161 -3.86 -17.90 -5.74
C VAL A 161 -4.22 -19.05 -6.69
N ASP A 162 -3.69 -20.26 -6.42
CA ASP A 162 -3.95 -21.51 -7.14
C ASP A 162 -5.13 -22.31 -6.56
N ALA A 163 -5.73 -21.86 -5.45
CA ALA A 163 -6.87 -22.53 -4.84
C ALA A 163 -8.19 -22.24 -5.61
N PRO A 164 -9.24 -23.07 -5.41
CA PRO A 164 -10.57 -22.77 -5.91
C PRO A 164 -11.09 -21.44 -5.35
N LEU A 165 -11.85 -20.68 -6.16
CA LEU A 165 -12.41 -19.38 -5.74
C LEU A 165 -13.23 -19.45 -4.44
N ARG A 166 -13.87 -20.59 -4.17
CA ARG A 166 -14.61 -20.83 -2.91
C ARG A 166 -13.67 -20.87 -1.70
N ALA A 167 -12.49 -21.45 -1.83
CA ALA A 167 -11.51 -21.51 -0.76
C ALA A 167 -10.93 -20.11 -0.47
N ILE A 168 -10.60 -19.34 -1.52
CA ILE A 168 -10.16 -17.94 -1.39
C ILE A 168 -11.26 -17.11 -0.69
N ALA A 169 -12.50 -17.24 -1.14
CA ALA A 169 -13.63 -16.51 -0.57
C ALA A 169 -13.86 -16.85 0.92
N ALA A 170 -13.80 -18.13 1.27
CA ALA A 170 -13.91 -18.58 2.65
C ALA A 170 -12.76 -18.04 3.51
N SER A 171 -11.53 -18.05 2.98
CA SER A 171 -10.37 -17.57 3.71
C SER A 171 -10.40 -16.07 3.94
N ALA A 172 -10.99 -15.29 3.04
CA ALA A 172 -11.11 -13.84 3.15
C ALA A 172 -12.41 -13.33 3.82
N GLY A 173 -13.34 -14.22 4.16
CA GLY A 173 -14.64 -13.83 4.72
C GLY A 173 -15.51 -13.03 3.75
N VAL A 174 -15.47 -13.39 2.45
CA VAL A 174 -16.23 -12.72 1.38
C VAL A 174 -17.08 -13.71 0.57
N SER A 175 -17.95 -13.20 -0.30
CA SER A 175 -18.70 -14.04 -1.24
C SER A 175 -17.79 -14.56 -2.36
N VAL A 176 -18.16 -15.69 -2.96
CA VAL A 176 -17.43 -16.27 -4.11
C VAL A 176 -17.38 -15.29 -5.29
N GLY A 177 -18.47 -14.55 -5.52
CA GLY A 177 -18.53 -13.52 -6.56
C GLY A 177 -17.53 -12.38 -6.31
N MET A 178 -17.40 -11.94 -5.05
CA MET A 178 -16.42 -10.91 -4.66
C MET A 178 -14.98 -11.41 -4.82
N ALA A 179 -14.70 -12.66 -4.45
CA ALA A 179 -13.38 -13.26 -4.70
C ALA A 179 -13.06 -13.30 -6.20
N LYS A 180 -14.00 -13.77 -7.04
CA LYS A 180 -13.83 -13.77 -8.50
C LYS A 180 -13.54 -12.37 -9.04
N GLU A 181 -14.38 -11.40 -8.68
CA GLU A 181 -14.23 -10.01 -9.14
C GLU A 181 -12.89 -9.39 -8.70
N THR A 182 -12.42 -9.75 -7.51
CA THR A 182 -11.09 -9.31 -7.03
C THR A 182 -9.98 -9.93 -7.85
N MET A 183 -10.02 -11.24 -8.12
CA MET A 183 -9.03 -11.92 -8.98
C MET A 183 -9.02 -11.32 -10.40
N ASP A 184 -10.18 -11.07 -10.98
CA ASP A 184 -10.30 -10.41 -12.29
C ASP A 184 -9.71 -8.99 -12.26
N THR A 185 -9.92 -8.26 -11.16
CA THR A 185 -9.33 -6.93 -10.98
C THR A 185 -7.80 -7.00 -10.86
N LEU A 186 -7.26 -7.90 -10.04
CA LEU A 186 -5.82 -8.07 -9.91
C LEU A 186 -5.19 -8.46 -11.26
N ARG A 187 -5.91 -9.23 -12.08
CA ARG A 187 -5.49 -9.54 -13.46
C ARG A 187 -5.42 -8.29 -14.33
N THR A 188 -6.50 -7.51 -14.39
CA THR A 188 -6.56 -6.32 -15.27
C THR A 188 -5.65 -5.19 -14.82
N THR A 189 -5.29 -5.16 -13.53
CA THR A 189 -4.32 -4.20 -12.96
C THR A 189 -2.87 -4.73 -12.98
N GLY A 190 -2.65 -5.94 -13.49
CA GLY A 190 -1.33 -6.51 -13.69
C GLY A 190 -0.63 -6.99 -12.43
N PHE A 191 -1.37 -7.40 -11.39
CA PHE A 191 -0.87 -8.04 -10.17
C PHE A 191 -1.08 -9.55 -10.14
N PHE A 192 -1.69 -10.11 -11.18
CA PHE A 192 -2.01 -11.53 -11.28
C PHE A 192 -1.88 -12.02 -12.72
N GLU A 193 -1.21 -13.15 -12.90
CA GLU A 193 -0.99 -13.78 -14.21
C GLU A 193 -1.40 -15.26 -14.21
N HIS A 194 -1.81 -15.73 -15.39
CA HIS A 194 -1.93 -17.15 -15.69
C HIS A 194 -0.70 -17.61 -16.47
N LEU A 195 0.00 -18.61 -15.94
CA LEU A 195 1.06 -19.32 -16.63
C LEU A 195 0.57 -20.76 -16.91
N GLY A 196 -0.06 -20.94 -18.07
CA GLY A 196 -0.71 -22.20 -18.42
C GLY A 196 -1.84 -22.53 -17.44
N SER A 197 -1.72 -23.66 -16.72
CA SER A 197 -2.69 -24.08 -15.71
C SER A 197 -2.44 -23.51 -14.31
N ARG A 198 -1.31 -22.82 -14.10
CA ARG A 198 -0.96 -22.22 -12.80
C ARG A 198 -1.24 -20.73 -12.78
N ARG A 199 -1.55 -20.24 -11.59
CA ARG A 199 -1.80 -18.85 -11.27
C ARG A 199 -0.69 -18.36 -10.35
N ARG A 200 -0.30 -17.10 -10.49
CA ARG A 200 0.62 -16.46 -9.54
C ARG A 200 0.30 -14.99 -9.38
N LEU A 201 0.60 -14.46 -8.20
CA LEU A 201 0.76 -13.02 -8.02
C LEU A 201 2.05 -12.58 -8.71
N VAL A 202 2.04 -11.38 -9.26
CA VAL A 202 3.21 -10.70 -9.82
C VAL A 202 3.29 -9.30 -9.25
N ARG A 203 4.51 -8.74 -9.21
CA ARG A 203 4.78 -7.43 -8.57
C ARG A 203 4.24 -7.41 -7.14
N THR A 204 4.48 -8.49 -6.39
CA THR A 204 3.83 -8.70 -5.10
C THR A 204 4.36 -7.72 -4.05
N ASP A 205 5.64 -7.38 -4.14
CA ASP A 205 6.25 -6.23 -3.45
C ASP A 205 5.43 -4.94 -3.60
N GLU A 206 5.10 -4.58 -4.84
CA GLU A 206 4.32 -3.39 -5.17
C GLU A 206 2.87 -3.53 -4.70
N LEU A 207 2.26 -4.72 -4.86
CA LEU A 207 0.92 -5.01 -4.37
C LEU A 207 0.81 -4.80 -2.86
N LEU A 208 1.79 -5.29 -2.10
CA LEU A 208 1.87 -5.14 -0.65
C LEU A 208 1.98 -3.66 -0.26
N ASP A 209 2.85 -2.90 -0.92
CA ASP A 209 3.02 -1.47 -0.65
C ASP A 209 1.73 -0.69 -0.92
N LEU A 210 1.08 -0.94 -2.06
CA LEU A 210 -0.17 -0.30 -2.44
C LEU A 210 -1.33 -0.69 -1.54
N TRP A 211 -1.41 -1.96 -1.15
CA TRP A 211 -2.43 -2.47 -0.25
C TRP A 211 -2.27 -1.90 1.16
N ALA A 212 -1.07 -1.95 1.74
CA ALA A 212 -0.78 -1.43 3.08
C ALA A 212 -1.02 0.08 3.16
N ALA A 213 -0.73 0.79 2.07
CA ALA A 213 -1.06 2.20 1.92
C ALA A 213 -2.56 2.53 1.88
N ALA A 214 -3.34 1.72 1.16
CA ALA A 214 -4.78 1.93 1.03
C ALA A 214 -5.54 1.47 2.29
N TYR A 215 -4.93 0.57 3.06
CA TYR A 215 -5.52 -0.07 4.23
C TYR A 215 -6.13 0.90 5.26
N PRO A 216 -5.45 1.97 5.74
CA PRO A 216 -5.97 2.84 6.80
C PRO A 216 -7.28 3.53 6.42
N GLY A 217 -7.39 3.98 5.16
CA GLY A 217 -8.59 4.67 4.64
C GLY A 217 -9.68 3.73 4.14
N GLY A 218 -9.33 2.48 3.83
CA GLY A 218 -10.21 1.45 3.30
C GLY A 218 -10.60 0.41 4.35
N LEU A 219 -10.00 -0.78 4.27
CA LEU A 219 -10.32 -1.92 5.13
C LEU A 219 -10.15 -1.60 6.62
N GLY A 220 -9.05 -0.93 7.01
CA GLY A 220 -8.79 -0.51 8.39
C GLY A 220 -9.84 0.48 8.92
N ARG A 221 -10.48 1.28 8.06
CA ARG A 221 -11.63 2.08 8.50
C ARG A 221 -12.88 1.22 8.63
N ALA A 222 -13.14 0.39 7.62
CA ALA A 222 -14.37 -0.39 7.50
C ALA A 222 -14.50 -1.53 8.53
N ASN A 223 -13.38 -2.09 8.99
CA ASN A 223 -13.36 -3.17 9.98
C ASN A 223 -13.24 -2.67 11.42
N LYS A 224 -13.08 -1.37 11.67
CA LYS A 224 -12.99 -0.82 13.02
C LYS A 224 -14.35 -0.92 13.71
N LEU A 225 -14.40 -1.63 14.84
CA LEU A 225 -15.62 -1.80 15.63
C LEU A 225 -15.73 -0.69 16.68
N LEU A 226 -14.67 -0.46 17.46
CA LEU A 226 -14.63 0.57 18.48
C LEU A 226 -13.20 0.91 18.90
N VAL A 227 -13.07 2.00 19.67
CA VAL A 227 -11.87 2.37 20.43
C VAL A 227 -12.22 2.37 21.92
N ALA A 228 -11.31 1.86 22.75
CA ALA A 228 -11.49 1.68 24.18
C ALA A 228 -10.23 2.05 24.96
N SER A 229 -10.42 2.25 26.26
CA SER A 229 -9.38 2.52 27.25
C SER A 229 -9.44 1.50 28.38
N GLY A 230 -8.28 1.11 28.89
CA GLY A 230 -8.10 0.15 29.97
C GLY A 230 -6.67 -0.39 30.05
N ASP A 231 -6.45 -1.40 30.90
CA ASP A 231 -5.16 -2.06 30.99
C ASP A 231 -4.90 -2.87 29.72
N ILE A 232 -3.81 -2.54 29.02
CA ILE A 232 -3.38 -3.21 27.79
C ILE A 232 -2.35 -4.32 28.06
N HIS A 233 -1.77 -4.39 29.25
CA HIS A 233 -0.74 -5.37 29.61
C HIS A 233 -1.32 -6.59 30.31
N THR A 234 -2.43 -6.41 31.04
CA THR A 234 -3.10 -7.48 31.79
C THR A 234 -4.50 -7.72 31.24
N TRP A 235 -4.61 -8.41 30.11
CA TRP A 235 -5.88 -8.71 29.48
C TRP A 235 -5.97 -10.17 28.99
N SER A 236 -7.18 -10.64 28.76
CA SER A 236 -7.44 -11.96 28.17
C SER A 236 -8.72 -11.97 27.33
N ALA A 237 -8.79 -12.90 26.39
CA ALA A 237 -10.03 -13.16 25.65
C ALA A 237 -10.98 -14.01 26.52
N PRO A 238 -12.29 -13.70 26.55
CA PRO A 238 -13.30 -14.59 27.11
C PRO A 238 -13.30 -15.96 26.42
N ASP A 239 -13.70 -16.99 27.16
CA ASP A 239 -13.79 -18.35 26.63
C ASP A 239 -14.69 -18.42 25.39
N GLY A 240 -14.20 -19.09 24.34
CA GLY A 240 -14.92 -19.26 23.08
C GLY A 240 -14.91 -18.03 22.15
N LEU A 241 -14.32 -16.91 22.56
CA LEU A 241 -14.15 -15.74 21.68
C LEU A 241 -12.84 -15.83 20.90
N ALA A 242 -12.92 -15.94 19.58
CA ALA A 242 -11.74 -15.89 18.73
C ALA A 242 -11.22 -14.44 18.64
N VAL A 243 -9.99 -14.25 19.11
CA VAL A 243 -9.28 -12.98 19.12
C VAL A 243 -7.90 -13.18 18.50
N ALA A 244 -7.45 -12.21 17.71
CA ALA A 244 -6.10 -12.14 17.19
C ALA A 244 -5.46 -10.77 17.47
N VAL A 245 -4.21 -10.78 17.92
CA VAL A 245 -3.43 -9.58 18.26
C VAL A 245 -2.71 -9.05 17.03
N SER A 246 -2.69 -7.74 16.87
CA SER A 246 -1.93 -7.01 15.84
C SER A 246 -1.20 -5.81 16.47
N GLY A 247 -0.49 -5.04 15.64
CA GLY A 247 0.24 -3.84 16.06
C GLY A 247 1.38 -4.17 17.02
N GLU A 248 1.57 -3.33 18.04
CA GLU A 248 2.74 -3.41 18.93
C GLU A 248 2.85 -4.75 19.67
N GLN A 249 1.74 -5.24 20.22
CA GLN A 249 1.73 -6.46 21.02
C GLN A 249 1.84 -7.75 20.20
N ALA A 250 1.77 -7.65 18.88
CA ALA A 250 2.04 -8.79 18.01
C ALA A 250 3.54 -9.13 17.90
N LEU A 251 4.42 -8.21 18.31
CA LEU A 251 5.88 -8.33 18.16
C LEU A 251 6.61 -7.98 19.47
N PRO A 252 6.40 -8.77 20.55
CA PRO A 252 6.95 -8.45 21.87
C PRO A 252 8.49 -8.42 21.93
N ASP A 253 9.16 -9.14 21.03
CA ASP A 253 10.62 -9.16 20.95
C ASP A 253 11.20 -7.88 20.32
N GLU A 254 10.44 -7.26 19.41
CA GLU A 254 10.82 -6.02 18.71
C GLU A 254 10.30 -4.76 19.43
N ILE A 255 9.17 -4.87 20.13
CA ILE A 255 8.52 -3.74 20.84
C ILE A 255 8.29 -4.11 22.32
N ARG A 256 9.28 -3.78 23.16
CA ARG A 256 9.31 -4.17 24.59
C ARG A 256 8.36 -3.38 25.50
N ASN A 257 7.91 -2.20 25.08
CA ASN A 257 7.02 -1.34 25.86
C ASN A 257 5.88 -0.87 24.93
N PRO A 258 4.88 -1.72 24.66
CA PRO A 258 3.75 -1.36 23.81
C PRO A 258 2.89 -0.30 24.51
N GLU A 259 2.45 0.71 23.77
CA GLU A 259 1.59 1.78 24.30
C GLU A 259 0.13 1.63 23.84
N SER A 260 -0.11 0.71 22.89
CA SER A 260 -1.41 0.41 22.34
C SER A 260 -1.67 -1.10 22.26
N LEU A 261 -2.95 -1.45 22.17
CA LEU A 261 -3.43 -2.81 21.93
C LEU A 261 -4.35 -2.81 20.73
N MET A 262 -4.06 -3.67 19.75
CA MET A 262 -4.93 -3.85 18.60
C MET A 262 -5.42 -5.28 18.51
N LEU A 263 -6.74 -5.45 18.50
CA LEU A 263 -7.40 -6.75 18.49
C LEU A 263 -8.31 -6.89 17.28
N TYR A 264 -8.26 -8.06 16.65
CA TYR A 264 -9.25 -8.54 15.70
C TYR A 264 -10.11 -9.59 16.39
N VAL A 265 -11.42 -9.37 16.38
CA VAL A 265 -12.37 -10.22 17.10
C VAL A 265 -13.35 -10.83 16.10
N ASP A 266 -13.55 -12.14 16.16
CA ASP A 266 -14.65 -12.78 15.42
C ASP A 266 -15.96 -12.49 16.16
N THR A 267 -16.86 -11.78 15.48
CA THR A 267 -18.16 -11.41 16.03
C THR A 267 -19.26 -11.80 15.04
N PRO A 268 -20.27 -12.57 15.50
CA PRO A 268 -21.28 -13.18 14.64
C PRO A 268 -22.28 -12.18 14.03
N ALA A 269 -22.26 -10.91 14.43
CA ALA A 269 -23.15 -9.83 13.96
C ALA A 269 -22.38 -8.49 13.93
N PRO A 270 -22.92 -7.35 13.46
CA PRO A 270 -22.32 -6.03 13.71
C PRO A 270 -22.42 -5.60 15.19
N GLY A 271 -22.46 -6.57 16.12
CA GLY A 271 -22.49 -6.36 17.56
C GLY A 271 -21.10 -6.05 18.08
N LEU A 272 -21.05 -5.07 18.98
CA LEU A 272 -19.84 -4.71 19.72
C LEU A 272 -19.48 -5.87 20.65
N PRO A 273 -18.18 -6.19 20.84
CA PRO A 273 -17.75 -7.29 21.69
C PRO A 273 -17.86 -6.88 23.17
N ALA A 274 -19.09 -6.73 23.67
CA ALA A 274 -19.37 -6.25 25.01
C ALA A 274 -18.73 -7.15 26.08
N ASP A 275 -18.75 -8.47 25.86
CA ASP A 275 -18.16 -9.45 26.78
C ASP A 275 -16.66 -9.25 26.93
N LEU A 276 -15.94 -8.91 25.84
CA LEU A 276 -14.51 -8.61 25.88
C LEU A 276 -14.22 -7.36 26.72
N LEU A 277 -15.06 -6.32 26.60
CA LEU A 277 -14.92 -5.09 27.38
C LEU A 277 -15.22 -5.33 28.86
N ILE A 278 -16.32 -6.03 29.17
CA ILE A 278 -16.74 -6.34 30.54
C ILE A 278 -15.69 -7.20 31.25
N HIS A 279 -15.21 -8.25 30.57
CA HIS A 279 -14.21 -9.18 31.10
C HIS A 279 -12.91 -8.47 31.51
N ASN A 280 -12.45 -7.54 30.68
CA ASN A 280 -11.21 -6.80 30.93
C ASN A 280 -11.42 -5.44 31.62
N ARG A 281 -12.66 -5.11 32.01
CA ARG A 281 -13.04 -3.81 32.61
C ARG A 281 -12.65 -2.61 31.75
N TRP A 282 -12.67 -2.79 30.43
CA TRP A 282 -12.43 -1.72 29.47
C TRP A 282 -13.70 -0.89 29.26
N HIS A 283 -13.51 0.39 28.97
CA HIS A 283 -14.60 1.30 28.63
C HIS A 283 -14.36 1.93 27.25
N ARG A 284 -15.44 2.32 26.58
CA ARG A 284 -15.32 2.98 25.27
C ARG A 284 -14.69 4.36 25.46
N ASP A 285 -13.73 4.65 24.61
CA ASP A 285 -13.01 5.91 24.62
C ASP A 285 -12.52 6.17 23.19
N PRO A 286 -13.04 7.19 22.49
CA PRO A 286 -12.56 7.56 21.16
C PRO A 286 -11.07 7.89 21.07
N HIS A 287 -10.44 8.23 22.20
CA HIS A 287 -9.03 8.57 22.33
C HIS A 287 -8.21 7.48 23.04
N GLY A 288 -8.81 6.31 23.26
CA GLY A 288 -8.17 5.22 23.99
C GLY A 288 -7.08 4.50 23.20
N SER A 289 -6.25 3.77 23.93
CA SER A 289 -5.11 3.01 23.40
C SER A 289 -5.49 1.62 22.86
N ILE A 290 -6.76 1.21 22.97
CA ILE A 290 -7.24 -0.10 22.53
C ILE A 290 -8.09 0.07 21.28
N VAL A 291 -7.67 -0.53 20.17
CA VAL A 291 -8.43 -0.55 18.92
C VAL A 291 -8.96 -1.96 18.67
N ILE A 292 -10.29 -2.09 18.60
CA ILE A 292 -10.95 -3.37 18.32
C ILE A 292 -11.53 -3.36 16.92
N ARG A 293 -11.20 -4.40 16.15
CA ARG A 293 -11.53 -4.58 14.74
C ARG A 293 -12.25 -5.90 14.55
N LYS A 294 -13.00 -6.01 13.46
CA LYS A 294 -13.64 -7.24 13.02
C LYS A 294 -12.61 -8.15 12.35
N LEU A 295 -12.45 -9.35 12.89
CA LEU A 295 -11.71 -10.45 12.26
C LEU A 295 -12.44 -10.88 11.00
N PHE A 296 -11.69 -11.13 9.93
CA PHE A 296 -12.27 -11.48 8.62
C PHE A 296 -11.60 -12.66 7.92
N TRP A 297 -10.37 -13.01 8.31
CA TRP A 297 -9.65 -14.13 7.70
C TRP A 297 -9.96 -15.44 8.41
N ARG A 298 -9.82 -16.57 7.71
CA ARG A 298 -10.03 -17.91 8.25
C ARG A 298 -9.16 -18.93 7.54
N ASN A 299 -8.72 -19.98 8.24
CA ASN A 299 -8.05 -21.14 7.65
C ASN A 299 -6.84 -20.76 6.78
N LEU A 300 -6.05 -19.77 7.21
CA LEU A 300 -4.86 -19.42 6.47
C LEU A 300 -3.78 -20.49 6.68
N PRO A 301 -3.03 -20.87 5.63
CA PRO A 301 -1.82 -21.64 5.80
C PRO A 301 -0.86 -20.94 6.76
N ASP A 302 -0.24 -21.69 7.67
CA ASP A 302 0.72 -21.19 8.66
C ASP A 302 0.17 -20.12 9.64
N GLU A 303 -1.16 -20.05 9.79
CA GLU A 303 -1.82 -19.19 10.77
C GLU A 303 -1.35 -19.53 12.19
N GLN A 304 -0.87 -18.50 12.91
CA GLN A 304 -0.54 -18.62 14.33
C GLN A 304 -1.80 -18.29 15.14
N PRO A 305 -2.31 -19.23 15.96
CA PRO A 305 -3.47 -18.97 16.80
C PRO A 305 -3.25 -17.74 17.68
N GLY A 306 -4.22 -16.82 17.67
CA GLY A 306 -4.14 -15.60 18.48
C GLY A 306 -3.34 -14.45 17.88
N LEU A 307 -2.78 -14.61 16.67
CA LEU A 307 -1.99 -13.59 16.00
C LEU A 307 -2.60 -13.21 14.65
N ALA A 308 -2.53 -11.93 14.29
CA ALA A 308 -2.98 -11.47 12.98
C ALA A 308 -2.02 -11.93 11.86
N PRO A 309 -2.50 -12.01 10.60
CA PRO A 309 -1.68 -12.21 9.42
C PRO A 309 -0.49 -11.25 9.37
N THR A 310 0.66 -11.69 8.89
CA THR A 310 1.90 -10.91 8.87
C THR A 310 1.73 -9.64 8.03
N ALA A 311 1.09 -9.76 6.86
CA ALA A 311 0.78 -8.60 6.02
C ALA A 311 -0.11 -7.57 6.76
N LEU A 312 -1.03 -8.04 7.60
CA LEU A 312 -1.94 -7.19 8.36
C LEU A 312 -1.25 -6.49 9.53
N ILE A 313 -0.38 -7.20 10.27
CA ILE A 313 0.48 -6.60 11.31
C ILE A 313 1.33 -5.49 10.71
N TYR A 314 1.99 -5.76 9.58
CA TYR A 314 2.76 -4.76 8.84
C TYR A 314 1.93 -3.52 8.50
N ALA A 315 0.72 -3.69 7.95
CA ALA A 315 -0.15 -2.58 7.61
C ALA A 315 -0.67 -1.81 8.84
N ASP A 316 -0.95 -2.48 9.96
CA ASP A 316 -1.39 -1.82 11.19
C ASP A 316 -0.26 -0.98 11.81
N LEU A 317 0.97 -1.49 11.84
CA LEU A 317 2.14 -0.73 12.30
C LEU A 317 2.40 0.50 11.44
N LEU A 318 2.33 0.37 10.10
CA LEU A 318 2.44 1.53 9.20
C LEU A 318 1.29 2.53 9.40
N ALA A 319 0.07 2.03 9.65
CA ALA A 319 -1.11 2.87 9.85
C ALA A 319 -1.03 3.71 11.14
N SER A 320 -0.26 3.27 12.14
CA SER A 320 -0.08 4.00 13.40
C SER A 320 0.53 5.40 13.20
N ARG A 321 1.37 5.56 12.17
CA ARG A 321 2.21 6.75 11.92
C ARG A 321 3.14 7.11 13.09
N GLU A 322 3.34 6.20 14.03
CA GLU A 322 4.26 6.37 15.14
C GLU A 322 5.67 5.94 14.65
N PRO A 323 6.71 6.78 14.80
CA PRO A 323 8.03 6.51 14.24
C PRO A 323 8.62 5.14 14.60
N ARG A 324 8.51 4.70 15.86
CA ARG A 324 9.04 3.40 16.30
C ARG A 324 8.29 2.23 15.66
N GLN A 325 6.97 2.28 15.60
CA GLN A 325 6.16 1.26 14.94
C GLN A 325 6.43 1.20 13.43
N VAL A 326 6.61 2.35 12.77
CA VAL A 326 6.97 2.42 11.35
C VAL A 326 8.36 1.82 11.10
N GLU A 327 9.32 2.09 11.98
CA GLU A 327 10.67 1.49 11.91
C GLU A 327 10.61 -0.04 12.01
N VAL A 328 9.83 -0.57 12.96
CA VAL A 328 9.62 -2.02 13.12
C VAL A 328 8.90 -2.61 11.90
N ALA A 329 7.91 -1.92 11.32
CA ALA A 329 7.26 -2.38 10.08
C ALA A 329 8.27 -2.49 8.92
N HIS A 330 9.20 -1.54 8.79
CA HIS A 330 10.27 -1.61 7.80
C HIS A 330 11.28 -2.72 8.11
N LEU A 331 11.55 -3.03 9.38
CA LEU A 331 12.36 -4.17 9.79
C LEU A 331 11.70 -5.49 9.39
N MET A 332 10.41 -5.66 9.68
CA MET A 332 9.62 -6.82 9.26
C MET A 332 9.71 -7.02 7.75
N ARG A 333 9.56 -5.95 6.96
CA ARG A 333 9.65 -6.04 5.50
C ARG A 333 11.01 -6.57 5.00
N ARG A 334 12.10 -6.33 5.74
CA ARG A 334 13.44 -6.81 5.37
C ARG A 334 13.74 -8.23 5.84
N GLN A 335 13.19 -8.63 6.99
CA GLN A 335 13.61 -9.85 7.69
C GLN A 335 12.61 -11.00 7.61
N ASP A 336 11.32 -10.69 7.46
CA ASP A 336 10.30 -11.72 7.38
C ASP A 336 10.37 -12.42 6.02
N GLU A 337 10.64 -13.73 6.01
CA GLU A 337 10.76 -14.49 4.76
C GLU A 337 9.48 -14.44 3.90
N ARG A 338 8.30 -14.24 4.49
CA ARG A 338 7.06 -14.05 3.73
C ARG A 338 7.08 -12.68 3.11
N LEU A 339 7.33 -11.62 3.87
CA LEU A 339 7.31 -10.25 3.32
C LEU A 339 8.48 -9.94 2.37
N ALA A 340 9.62 -10.59 2.56
CA ALA A 340 10.83 -10.40 1.75
C ALA A 340 10.86 -11.24 0.46
N ARG A 341 10.01 -12.27 0.35
CA ARG A 341 9.86 -13.10 -0.87
C ARG A 341 8.70 -12.67 -1.78
N LEU A 342 7.83 -11.76 -1.32
CA LEU A 342 6.80 -11.10 -2.15
C LEU A 342 7.46 -10.08 -3.08
#